data_AF-A0A157ZG93-F1
#
_entry.id   AF-A0A157ZG93-F1
#
_cell.length_a   1.000
_cell.length_b   1.000
_cell.length_c   1.000
_cell.angle_alpha   90.00
_cell.angle_beta   90.00
_cell.angle_gamma   90.00
#
_symmetry.space_group_name_H-M   'P 1'
#
loop_
_entity.id
_entity.type
_entity.pdbx_description
1 polymer ?
#
loop_
_entity_poly.entity_id
_entity_poly.type
_entity_poly.pdbx_seq_one_letter_code
_entity_poly.pdbx_strand_id
1 'polypeptide(L)'
;MQRCKPVACIGATAVVALSMASAGIARADDEVVVNTNSSEARTATADVSNLKPVVNVLLPPDTSSIVPNTDPGPYTPGMKTQSGIVNNTQTRAFGDFGIPYTTGRVQDGNQSASGTTTANYLSTTYPYRAIGKLTFSAGYCTASLIRRSVLVTAAHCIQTFGSGGTLFSGWQFIPGHYGASGATAAQIAPYGRWSWAALVRPSTWANGTDTGSGSARNNDVAVIALAKNASNQFIGDITGYLNYGWNNYSFISSPKTGNLQTAAVSTFGYPTLLDGGAIMQRTDGPTYTTTVSGASQLWQGSNLTSGASGGPWIVNFRARDAALTGGAVVGNSSNLAIVGVTSWGSSDPNAPKDNYASQFRQNTQYPNATYGNYGSGNIASLLNSLCSSAAPGGGTYASQGYCN
;
A
#
# COMPACT_ATOMS: atom_id res chain seq x y z
N MET A 1 -42.69 66.05 -63.03
CA MET A 1 -42.25 64.79 -63.68
C MET A 1 -40.81 65.03 -64.13
N GLN A 2 -39.73 64.32 -63.80
CA GLN A 2 -39.43 63.13 -63.00
C GLN A 2 -38.41 63.51 -61.91
N ARG A 3 -38.32 62.72 -60.83
CA ARG A 3 -37.58 63.05 -59.60
C ARG A 3 -36.06 62.94 -59.75
N CYS A 4 -35.36 64.01 -59.37
CA CYS A 4 -33.96 64.00 -58.92
C CYS A 4 -33.85 63.61 -57.43
N LYS A 5 -32.76 62.93 -57.04
CA LYS A 5 -31.97 63.16 -55.80
C LYS A 5 -30.66 62.31 -55.81
N PRO A 6 -29.61 62.70 -55.05
CA PRO A 6 -28.22 62.73 -55.55
C PRO A 6 -27.18 61.95 -54.70
N VAL A 7 -26.03 61.69 -55.37
CA VAL A 7 -24.59 61.83 -54.98
C VAL A 7 -23.97 61.10 -53.77
N ALA A 8 -22.73 60.62 -54.04
CA ALA A 8 -21.52 60.38 -53.19
C ALA A 8 -21.25 58.93 -52.78
N CYS A 9 -20.01 58.41 -52.67
CA CYS A 9 -18.65 58.70 -53.14
C CYS A 9 -17.79 57.45 -52.79
N ILE A 10 -16.71 57.17 -53.55
CA ILE A 10 -15.38 56.60 -53.18
C ILE A 10 -15.36 55.31 -52.29
N GLY A 11 -14.58 54.25 -52.49
CA GLY A 11 -13.33 53.97 -53.21
C GLY A 11 -12.90 52.51 -52.92
N ALA A 12 -11.79 52.09 -53.52
CA ALA A 12 -11.28 50.71 -53.59
C ALA A 12 -10.92 50.04 -52.25
N THR A 13 -11.03 48.71 -52.16
CA THR A 13 -9.96 47.86 -51.55
C THR A 13 -10.07 46.39 -51.98
N ALA A 14 -8.90 45.80 -52.23
CA ALA A 14 -8.66 44.40 -52.56
C ALA A 14 -8.31 43.58 -51.30
N VAL A 15 -8.77 42.32 -51.30
CA VAL A 15 -8.18 41.04 -50.80
C VAL A 15 -7.50 41.02 -49.41
N VAL A 16 -7.93 40.08 -48.55
CA VAL A 16 -7.13 38.95 -48.01
C VAL A 16 -7.93 38.25 -46.90
N ALA A 17 -8.04 36.93 -46.99
CA ALA A 17 -8.55 36.04 -45.95
C ALA A 17 -7.59 35.98 -44.76
N LEU A 18 -8.10 36.09 -43.54
CA LEU A 18 -7.34 35.82 -42.32
C LEU A 18 -7.98 34.68 -41.53
N SER A 19 -7.21 33.61 -41.38
CA SER A 19 -7.41 32.51 -40.44
C SER A 19 -7.31 33.04 -39.00
N MET A 20 -8.33 32.78 -38.19
CA MET A 20 -8.26 33.04 -36.75
C MET A 20 -7.63 31.84 -36.05
N ALA A 21 -6.33 31.94 -35.77
CA ALA A 21 -5.68 31.18 -34.71
C ALA A 21 -5.80 31.99 -33.41
N SER A 22 -6.63 31.55 -32.49
CA SER A 22 -6.69 32.10 -31.13
C SER A 22 -5.50 31.56 -30.31
N ALA A 23 -4.40 32.30 -30.30
CA ALA A 23 -3.36 32.15 -29.30
C ALA A 23 -3.89 32.68 -27.96
N GLY A 24 -3.85 31.84 -26.92
CA GLY A 24 -4.23 32.22 -25.56
C GLY A 24 -3.34 33.33 -25.02
N ILE A 25 -3.97 34.37 -24.48
CA ILE A 25 -3.32 35.51 -23.84
C ILE A 25 -2.82 35.03 -22.47
N ALA A 26 -1.50 35.07 -22.23
CA ALA A 26 -0.91 34.92 -20.90
C ALA A 26 -1.37 36.08 -20.01
N ARG A 27 -1.58 35.83 -18.71
CA ARG A 27 -1.95 36.88 -17.75
C ARG A 27 -0.80 37.90 -17.62
N ALA A 28 -1.16 39.17 -17.47
CA ALA A 28 -0.23 40.30 -17.46
C ALA A 28 0.74 40.32 -16.25
N ASP A 29 0.60 39.41 -15.28
CA ASP A 29 1.40 39.36 -14.06
C ASP A 29 2.35 38.14 -14.00
N ASP A 30 2.42 37.31 -15.06
CA ASP A 30 3.27 36.13 -15.08
C ASP A 30 4.69 36.49 -15.56
N GLU A 31 5.65 36.55 -14.63
CA GLU A 31 7.07 36.78 -14.95
C GLU A 31 7.78 35.46 -15.32
N VAL A 32 8.26 35.36 -16.55
CA VAL A 32 9.12 34.24 -16.99
C VAL A 32 10.58 34.63 -16.78
N VAL A 33 11.17 34.13 -15.70
CA VAL A 33 12.61 34.28 -15.44
C VAL A 33 13.38 33.19 -16.19
N VAL A 34 14.07 33.58 -17.26
CA VAL A 34 14.97 32.69 -18.01
C VAL A 34 16.38 32.83 -17.43
N ASN A 35 16.95 31.75 -16.90
CA ASN A 35 18.34 31.75 -16.48
C ASN A 35 19.25 31.80 -17.72
N THR A 36 19.92 32.92 -17.94
CA THR A 36 20.82 33.15 -19.08
C THR A 36 22.29 32.85 -18.78
N ASN A 37 22.65 32.42 -17.55
CA ASN A 37 24.01 32.10 -17.16
C ASN A 37 24.24 30.58 -17.09
N SER A 38 24.67 29.98 -18.21
CA SER A 38 25.00 28.56 -18.32
C SER A 38 26.33 28.13 -17.65
N SER A 39 27.00 29.03 -16.92
CA SER A 39 28.33 28.79 -16.34
C SER A 39 28.42 28.91 -14.81
N GLU A 40 27.30 29.04 -14.08
CA GLU A 40 27.36 28.93 -12.62
C GLU A 40 27.79 27.50 -12.23
N ALA A 41 28.99 27.42 -11.66
CA ALA A 41 29.54 26.21 -11.09
C ALA A 41 28.54 25.63 -10.10
N ARG A 42 28.36 24.30 -10.14
CA ARG A 42 27.60 23.56 -9.13
C ARG A 42 28.05 24.04 -7.75
N THR A 43 27.11 24.59 -7.01
CA THR A 43 27.29 25.25 -5.72
C THR A 43 28.22 24.41 -4.84
N ALA A 44 29.29 25.02 -4.30
CA ALA A 44 30.23 24.33 -3.43
C ALA A 44 29.48 23.79 -2.20
N THR A 45 29.91 22.64 -1.66
CA THR A 45 29.22 21.95 -0.55
C THR A 45 29.04 22.83 0.70
N ALA A 46 29.87 23.86 0.87
CA ALA A 46 29.78 24.85 1.94
C ALA A 46 28.57 25.80 1.83
N ASP A 47 27.99 25.98 0.64
CA ASP A 47 26.81 26.82 0.45
C ASP A 47 25.53 26.12 0.92
N VAL A 48 25.45 24.79 0.76
CA VAL A 48 24.29 24.00 1.21
C VAL A 48 24.14 24.04 2.74
N SER A 49 25.25 24.12 3.48
CA SER A 49 25.24 24.26 4.95
C SER A 49 24.75 25.63 5.45
N ASN A 50 24.71 26.64 4.59
CA ASN A 50 24.23 27.99 4.92
C ASN A 50 22.80 28.25 4.43
N LEU A 51 22.20 27.30 3.70
CA LEU A 51 20.82 27.41 3.26
C LEU A 51 19.89 27.37 4.48
N LYS A 52 19.17 28.47 4.68
CA LYS A 52 18.06 28.53 5.63
C LYS A 52 16.79 28.08 4.92
N PRO A 53 15.87 27.38 5.61
CA PRO A 53 14.54 27.13 5.07
C PRO A 53 13.90 28.45 4.64
N VAL A 54 13.27 28.45 3.46
CA VAL A 54 12.42 29.58 3.06
C VAL A 54 11.26 29.65 4.05
N VAL A 55 11.18 30.73 4.80
CA VAL A 55 10.09 30.97 5.74
C VAL A 55 9.00 31.72 5.00
N ASN A 56 7.83 31.09 4.86
CA ASN A 56 6.65 31.82 4.43
C ASN A 56 6.26 32.80 5.54
N VAL A 57 6.39 34.11 5.25
CA VAL A 57 6.07 35.19 6.20
C VAL A 57 4.57 35.39 6.40
N LEU A 58 3.72 34.74 5.60
CA LEU A 58 2.28 34.79 5.75
C LEU A 58 1.81 33.88 6.90
N LEU A 59 0.92 34.41 7.74
CA LEU A 59 0.24 33.60 8.74
C LEU A 59 -0.60 32.51 8.06
N PRO A 60 -0.65 31.29 8.61
CA PRO A 60 -1.53 30.25 8.09
C PRO A 60 -3.00 30.70 8.22
N PRO A 61 -3.83 30.48 7.19
CA PRO A 61 -5.25 30.79 7.27
C PRO A 61 -5.95 29.88 8.29
N ASP A 62 -7.11 30.31 8.82
CA ASP A 62 -7.95 29.42 9.62
C ASP A 62 -8.40 28.22 8.78
N THR A 63 -8.15 27.01 9.30
CA THR A 63 -8.49 25.76 8.62
C THR A 63 -9.66 25.02 9.27
N SER A 64 -10.35 25.65 10.23
CA SER A 64 -11.46 25.08 11.00
C SER A 64 -12.66 24.68 10.13
N SER A 65 -12.87 25.37 9.01
CA SER A 65 -13.99 25.14 8.08
C SER A 65 -13.62 24.38 6.80
N ILE A 66 -12.41 23.83 6.69
CA ILE A 66 -11.98 23.09 5.49
C ILE A 66 -12.80 21.80 5.34
N VAL A 67 -13.39 21.62 4.16
CA VAL A 67 -14.07 20.41 3.71
C VAL A 67 -13.54 20.00 2.33
N PRO A 68 -13.67 18.72 1.92
CA PRO A 68 -13.34 18.30 0.56
C PRO A 68 -14.12 19.13 -0.46
N ASN A 69 -13.43 19.65 -1.48
CA ASN A 69 -14.11 20.21 -2.64
C ASN A 69 -14.71 19.06 -3.46
N THR A 70 -16.02 19.09 -3.66
CA THR A 70 -16.75 18.11 -4.48
C THR A 70 -17.01 18.59 -5.90
N ASP A 71 -16.67 19.83 -6.23
CA ASP A 71 -16.84 20.36 -7.58
C ASP A 71 -15.83 19.71 -8.52
N PRO A 72 -16.26 19.21 -9.70
CA PRO A 72 -15.34 18.64 -10.69
C PRO A 72 -14.33 19.66 -11.24
N GLY A 73 -14.48 20.93 -10.87
CA GLY A 73 -13.69 22.04 -11.36
C GLY A 73 -13.97 22.33 -12.84
N PRO A 74 -13.68 23.55 -13.31
CA PRO A 74 -13.84 23.90 -14.73
C PRO A 74 -12.64 23.45 -15.59
N TYR A 75 -11.62 22.82 -15.00
CA TYR A 75 -10.34 22.54 -15.65
C TYR A 75 -10.10 21.05 -15.83
N THR A 76 -9.73 20.65 -17.05
CA THR A 76 -9.38 19.26 -17.36
C THR A 76 -8.04 18.89 -16.73
N PRO A 77 -7.95 17.78 -15.96
CA PRO A 77 -6.67 17.25 -15.48
C PRO A 77 -5.74 16.91 -16.65
N GLY A 78 -4.44 17.18 -16.51
CA GLY A 78 -3.43 16.86 -17.51
C GLY A 78 -2.08 16.52 -16.89
N MET A 79 -1.24 15.78 -17.62
CA MET A 79 0.13 15.44 -17.21
C MET A 79 1.11 15.71 -18.36
N LYS A 80 2.30 16.24 -18.04
CA LYS A 80 3.43 16.27 -18.98
C LYS A 80 4.29 15.04 -18.74
N THR A 81 4.36 14.16 -19.73
CA THR A 81 5.25 12.98 -19.68
C THR A 81 6.62 13.34 -20.23
N GLN A 82 7.67 12.82 -19.59
CA GLN A 82 9.01 12.89 -20.17
C GLN A 82 9.05 12.01 -21.41
N SER A 83 9.49 12.59 -22.54
CA SER A 83 9.59 11.88 -23.81
C SER A 83 10.53 10.67 -23.66
N GLY A 84 10.06 9.48 -24.04
CA GLY A 84 10.88 8.26 -24.10
C GLY A 84 10.94 7.39 -22.84
N ILE A 85 10.36 7.78 -21.69
CA ILE A 85 10.30 6.91 -20.50
C ILE A 85 9.01 6.06 -20.48
N VAL A 86 7.91 6.60 -20.98
CA VAL A 86 6.61 5.93 -20.94
C VAL A 86 6.04 5.80 -22.35
N ASN A 87 6.43 4.73 -23.04
CA ASN A 87 5.83 4.33 -24.29
C ASN A 87 4.67 3.41 -23.93
N ASN A 88 3.41 3.90 -23.99
CA ASN A 88 2.16 3.19 -23.70
C ASN A 88 1.59 3.31 -22.26
N THR A 89 1.49 4.53 -21.70
CA THR A 89 0.60 4.76 -20.54
C THR A 89 -0.84 4.48 -20.96
N GLN A 90 -1.35 3.30 -20.60
CA GLN A 90 -2.80 3.10 -20.61
C GLN A 90 -3.38 3.82 -19.39
N THR A 91 -4.39 4.65 -19.60
CA THR A 91 -5.13 5.40 -18.55
C THR A 91 -5.63 4.50 -17.40
N ARG A 92 -5.73 3.20 -17.65
CA ARG A 92 -6.29 2.17 -16.74
C ARG A 92 -5.37 1.73 -15.60
N ALA A 93 -4.10 2.14 -15.60
CA ALA A 93 -3.16 1.79 -14.52
C ALA A 93 -3.31 2.69 -13.28
N PHE A 94 -4.05 3.81 -13.40
CA PHE A 94 -4.18 4.84 -12.38
C PHE A 94 -5.63 5.37 -12.29
N GLY A 95 -6.23 5.28 -11.09
CA GLY A 95 -7.19 6.26 -10.59
C GLY A 95 -8.57 6.48 -11.25
N ASP A 96 -9.01 5.71 -12.26
CA ASP A 96 -10.37 5.91 -12.83
C ASP A 96 -11.52 5.15 -12.11
N PHE A 97 -11.18 4.23 -11.21
CA PHE A 97 -12.12 3.28 -10.59
C PHE A 97 -12.68 3.72 -9.22
N GLY A 98 -12.77 5.02 -8.96
CA GLY A 98 -13.49 5.58 -7.79
C GLY A 98 -12.62 5.95 -6.58
N ILE A 99 -11.65 5.11 -6.18
CA ILE A 99 -10.70 5.45 -5.09
C ILE A 99 -9.31 5.71 -5.68
N PRO A 100 -8.66 6.86 -5.40
CA PRO A 100 -7.32 7.12 -5.89
C PRO A 100 -6.30 6.19 -5.21
N TYR A 101 -5.34 5.68 -5.98
CA TYR A 101 -4.24 4.86 -5.48
C TYR A 101 -3.01 4.95 -6.38
N THR A 102 -1.88 4.48 -5.88
CA THR A 102 -0.65 4.27 -6.65
C THR A 102 -0.15 2.85 -6.39
N THR A 103 0.09 2.06 -7.43
CA THR A 103 0.73 0.75 -7.31
C THR A 103 2.07 0.74 -8.03
N GLY A 104 3.08 0.13 -7.42
CA GLY A 104 4.40 -0.05 -8.03
C GLY A 104 5.17 -1.22 -7.44
N ARG A 105 6.24 -1.62 -8.14
CA ARG A 105 7.19 -2.63 -7.65
C ARG A 105 7.89 -2.13 -6.40
N VAL A 106 8.11 -3.01 -5.42
CA VAL A 106 9.09 -2.81 -4.34
C VAL A 106 10.48 -3.13 -4.91
N GLN A 107 10.94 -2.24 -5.78
CA GLN A 107 12.20 -2.36 -6.49
C GLN A 107 12.76 -0.95 -6.72
N ASP A 108 14.08 -0.84 -6.77
CA ASP A 108 14.71 0.39 -7.20
C ASP A 108 14.32 0.71 -8.66
N GLY A 109 14.19 2.00 -9.01
CA GLY A 109 13.59 2.45 -10.26
C GLY A 109 14.36 2.06 -11.54
N ASN A 110 13.89 2.57 -12.68
CA ASN A 110 14.61 2.42 -13.95
C ASN A 110 15.98 3.10 -13.83
N GLN A 111 17.05 2.29 -13.88
CA GLN A 111 18.42 2.76 -13.79
C GLN A 111 18.72 3.83 -14.85
N SER A 112 19.19 5.01 -14.45
CA SER A 112 20.10 5.79 -15.29
C SER A 112 21.01 6.70 -14.44
N ALA A 113 22.21 6.18 -14.15
CA ALA A 113 23.51 6.87 -14.14
C ALA A 113 24.49 5.98 -13.35
N SER A 114 25.32 5.22 -14.08
CA SER A 114 26.46 4.43 -13.54
C SER A 114 26.09 3.33 -12.54
N GLY A 115 25.91 2.12 -13.06
CA GLY A 115 25.37 0.94 -12.36
C GLY A 115 25.94 0.64 -10.98
N THR A 116 25.04 0.35 -10.04
CA THR A 116 25.18 -0.66 -8.97
C THR A 116 23.88 -0.67 -8.16
N THR A 117 22.86 -1.39 -8.62
CA THR A 117 21.75 -1.78 -7.74
C THR A 117 21.50 -3.28 -7.90
N THR A 118 21.56 -4.01 -6.80
CA THR A 118 21.03 -5.38 -6.74
C THR A 118 19.52 -5.27 -6.89
N ALA A 119 18.93 -5.94 -7.90
CA ALA A 119 17.53 -5.77 -8.26
C ALA A 119 16.52 -6.12 -7.13
N ASN A 120 16.97 -6.82 -6.08
CA ASN A 120 16.22 -7.14 -4.87
C ASN A 120 16.62 -6.27 -3.65
N TYR A 121 17.32 -5.15 -3.86
CA TYR A 121 17.80 -4.31 -2.76
C TYR A 121 16.66 -3.84 -1.86
N LEU A 122 15.59 -3.27 -2.42
CA LEU A 122 14.46 -2.81 -1.60
C LEU A 122 13.77 -3.97 -0.86
N SER A 123 13.47 -5.09 -1.54
CA SER A 123 12.82 -6.24 -0.90
C SER A 123 13.68 -6.92 0.18
N THR A 124 14.99 -6.64 0.22
CA THR A 124 15.93 -7.11 1.25
C THR A 124 16.25 -6.05 2.32
N THR A 125 15.55 -4.92 2.34
CA THR A 125 15.65 -3.94 3.43
C THR A 125 14.45 -4.03 4.35
N TYR A 126 14.66 -3.78 5.65
CA TYR A 126 13.53 -3.60 6.58
C TYR A 126 12.83 -2.27 6.24
N PRO A 127 11.49 -2.20 6.24
CA PRO A 127 10.51 -3.21 6.67
C PRO A 127 10.12 -4.26 5.62
N TYR A 128 10.47 -4.08 4.34
CA TYR A 128 10.03 -4.96 3.25
C TYR A 128 10.41 -6.43 3.44
N ARG A 129 11.62 -6.71 3.95
CA ARG A 129 12.10 -8.08 4.17
C ARG A 129 11.32 -8.87 5.24
N ALA A 130 10.49 -8.22 6.04
CA ALA A 130 9.56 -8.88 6.95
C ALA A 130 8.30 -9.42 6.24
N ILE A 131 8.13 -9.08 4.96
CA ILE A 131 7.04 -9.49 4.07
C ILE A 131 7.61 -10.48 3.06
N GLY A 132 6.84 -11.50 2.70
CA GLY A 132 7.33 -12.56 1.82
C GLY A 132 6.24 -13.39 1.16
N LYS A 133 6.70 -14.25 0.25
CA LYS A 133 5.84 -15.20 -0.46
C LYS A 133 5.63 -16.44 0.41
N LEU A 134 4.39 -16.84 0.60
CA LEU A 134 3.99 -18.04 1.33
C LEU A 134 3.54 -19.09 0.32
N THR A 135 4.31 -20.16 0.12
CA THR A 135 3.98 -21.26 -0.81
C THR A 135 3.42 -22.46 -0.06
N PHE A 136 2.49 -23.19 -0.66
CA PHE A 136 1.85 -24.38 -0.10
C PHE A 136 1.31 -25.28 -1.22
N SER A 137 0.78 -26.45 -0.88
CA SER A 137 0.36 -27.48 -1.85
C SER A 137 -0.70 -27.04 -2.86
N ALA A 138 -1.52 -26.05 -2.51
CA ALA A 138 -2.55 -25.50 -3.37
C ALA A 138 -2.15 -24.18 -4.08
N GLY A 139 -0.90 -23.72 -3.93
CA GLY A 139 -0.40 -22.54 -4.62
C GLY A 139 0.44 -21.62 -3.73
N TYR A 140 0.15 -20.32 -3.78
CA TYR A 140 0.86 -19.34 -2.98
C TYR A 140 0.00 -18.14 -2.59
N CYS A 141 0.43 -17.48 -1.53
CA CYS A 141 -0.09 -16.24 -0.98
C CYS A 141 1.07 -15.31 -0.61
N THR A 142 0.72 -14.18 0.00
CA THR A 142 1.64 -13.31 0.72
C THR A 142 1.44 -13.50 2.24
N ALA A 143 2.50 -13.32 3.00
CA ALA A 143 2.44 -13.26 4.46
C ALA A 143 3.45 -12.24 4.99
N SER A 144 3.33 -11.90 6.27
CA SER A 144 4.26 -10.99 6.93
C SER A 144 4.53 -11.40 8.37
N LEU A 145 5.74 -11.17 8.84
CA LEU A 145 6.13 -11.42 10.23
C LEU A 145 5.54 -10.35 11.14
N ILE A 146 4.87 -10.80 12.20
CA ILE A 146 4.29 -9.95 13.24
C ILE A 146 4.88 -10.21 14.63
N ARG A 147 5.65 -11.30 14.78
CA ARG A 147 6.47 -11.62 15.95
C ARG A 147 7.75 -12.31 15.51
N ARG A 148 8.66 -12.55 16.45
CA ARG A 148 9.98 -13.14 16.21
C ARG A 148 9.98 -14.36 15.27
N SER A 149 8.97 -15.22 15.32
CA SER A 149 8.80 -16.30 14.34
C SER A 149 7.34 -16.66 14.06
N VAL A 150 6.48 -15.64 14.00
CA VAL A 150 5.05 -15.81 13.68
C VAL A 150 4.66 -14.90 12.52
N LEU A 151 4.04 -15.52 11.52
CA LEU A 151 3.42 -14.85 10.39
C LEU A 151 1.95 -14.54 10.65
N VAL A 152 1.46 -13.50 9.99
CA VAL A 152 0.04 -13.34 9.68
C VAL A 152 -0.19 -13.47 8.18
N THR A 153 -1.31 -14.08 7.82
CA THR A 153 -1.80 -14.26 6.44
C THR A 153 -3.33 -14.40 6.46
N ALA A 154 -3.96 -14.63 5.31
CA ALA A 154 -5.39 -14.89 5.22
C ALA A 154 -5.71 -16.35 5.57
N ALA A 155 -6.89 -16.62 6.13
CA ALA A 155 -7.29 -17.99 6.47
C ALA A 155 -7.50 -18.84 5.21
N HIS A 156 -7.93 -18.24 4.10
CA HIS A 156 -8.03 -18.94 2.82
C HIS A 156 -6.68 -19.37 2.24
N CYS A 157 -5.55 -18.87 2.75
CA CYS A 157 -4.20 -19.33 2.38
C CYS A 157 -3.78 -20.63 3.08
N ILE A 158 -4.53 -21.06 4.08
CA ILE A 158 -4.27 -22.32 4.79
C ILE A 158 -5.41 -23.33 4.62
N GLN A 159 -6.62 -22.87 4.28
CA GLN A 159 -7.78 -23.73 4.18
C GLN A 159 -8.94 -23.09 3.38
N THR A 160 -9.61 -23.89 2.57
CA THR A 160 -10.93 -23.55 2.00
C THR A 160 -12.00 -23.33 3.07
N PHE A 161 -12.74 -22.23 2.98
CA PHE A 161 -13.84 -21.90 3.91
C PHE A 161 -14.84 -23.06 4.06
N GLY A 162 -15.17 -23.43 5.30
CA GLY A 162 -16.14 -24.49 5.58
C GLY A 162 -15.67 -25.92 5.33
N SER A 163 -14.38 -26.15 5.02
CA SER A 163 -13.86 -27.51 4.80
C SER A 163 -13.56 -28.30 6.09
N GLY A 164 -13.98 -27.78 7.25
CA GLY A 164 -13.84 -28.44 8.54
C GLY A 164 -12.38 -28.61 8.95
N GLY A 165 -11.92 -29.86 9.08
CA GLY A 165 -10.54 -30.20 9.42
C GLY A 165 -9.53 -30.06 8.27
N THR A 166 -10.00 -30.03 7.02
CA THR A 166 -9.15 -30.17 5.83
C THR A 166 -8.30 -28.94 5.57
N LEU A 167 -7.00 -29.09 5.78
CA LEU A 167 -5.98 -28.08 5.58
C LEU A 167 -5.26 -28.27 4.24
N PHE A 168 -4.67 -27.19 3.70
CA PHE A 168 -3.57 -27.33 2.75
C PHE A 168 -2.33 -27.90 3.46
N SER A 169 -1.21 -28.00 2.77
CA SER A 169 0.00 -28.61 3.34
C SER A 169 1.27 -27.97 2.77
N GLY A 170 2.41 -28.23 3.43
CA GLY A 170 3.72 -27.85 2.90
C GLY A 170 4.03 -26.35 2.91
N TRP A 171 3.52 -25.59 3.88
CA TRP A 171 3.78 -24.15 3.94
C TRP A 171 5.27 -23.82 4.10
N GLN A 172 5.76 -22.98 3.19
CA GLN A 172 7.10 -22.39 3.25
C GLN A 172 7.01 -20.88 3.03
N PHE A 173 7.66 -20.12 3.91
CA PHE A 173 7.75 -18.67 3.81
C PHE A 173 9.10 -18.24 3.27
N ILE A 174 9.08 -17.32 2.30
CA ILE A 174 10.24 -16.79 1.61
C ILE A 174 10.27 -15.27 1.80
N PRO A 175 10.88 -14.78 2.90
CA PRO A 175 10.99 -13.34 3.18
C PRO A 175 11.77 -12.61 2.07
N GLY A 176 11.25 -11.46 1.63
CA GLY A 176 11.89 -10.64 0.60
C GLY A 176 12.05 -11.32 -0.76
N HIS A 177 11.24 -12.35 -1.05
CA HIS A 177 11.28 -13.10 -2.32
C HIS A 177 11.39 -12.16 -3.53
N TYR A 178 12.32 -12.48 -4.42
CA TYR A 178 12.52 -11.79 -5.69
C TYR A 178 12.78 -12.83 -6.80
N GLY A 179 11.72 -13.23 -7.48
CA GLY A 179 11.71 -14.26 -8.52
C GLY A 179 11.72 -13.74 -9.95
N ALA A 180 12.17 -12.51 -10.18
CA ALA A 180 12.21 -11.93 -11.53
C ALA A 180 13.01 -12.81 -12.50
N SER A 181 12.73 -12.72 -13.80
CA SER A 181 13.51 -13.46 -14.81
C SER A 181 15.00 -13.15 -14.68
N GLY A 182 15.84 -14.20 -14.63
CA GLY A 182 17.28 -14.08 -14.42
C GLY A 182 17.72 -13.91 -12.96
N ALA A 183 16.80 -13.91 -11.98
CA ALA A 183 17.16 -13.88 -10.57
C ALA A 183 17.96 -15.14 -10.16
N THR A 184 19.06 -14.93 -9.45
CA THR A 184 19.87 -16.00 -8.87
C THR A 184 19.14 -16.66 -7.70
N ALA A 185 19.57 -17.86 -7.28
CA ALA A 185 19.01 -18.54 -6.10
C ALA A 185 19.08 -17.67 -4.83
N ALA A 186 20.17 -16.91 -4.66
CA ALA A 186 20.33 -15.97 -3.55
C ALA A 186 19.37 -14.78 -3.62
N GLN A 187 18.92 -14.38 -4.82
CA GLN A 187 17.91 -13.32 -4.96
C GLN A 187 16.49 -13.87 -4.79
N ILE A 188 16.23 -15.10 -5.23
CA ILE A 188 14.92 -15.76 -5.10
C ILE A 188 14.53 -15.96 -3.63
N ALA A 189 15.48 -16.34 -2.78
CA ALA A 189 15.25 -16.59 -1.36
C ALA A 189 16.40 -15.98 -0.52
N PRO A 190 16.46 -14.65 -0.40
CA PRO A 190 17.62 -13.94 0.17
C PRO A 190 17.87 -14.25 1.65
N TYR A 191 16.84 -14.69 2.37
CA TYR A 191 16.98 -15.18 3.75
C TYR A 191 16.56 -16.65 3.89
N GLY A 192 16.64 -17.41 2.80
CA GLY A 192 16.24 -18.80 2.75
C GLY A 192 14.73 -19.03 2.73
N ARG A 193 14.35 -20.28 2.91
CA ARG A 193 12.96 -20.76 2.96
C ARG A 193 12.68 -21.32 4.35
N TRP A 194 11.57 -20.91 4.94
CA TRP A 194 11.24 -21.22 6.33
C TRP A 194 9.99 -22.08 6.38
N SER A 195 10.14 -23.30 6.89
CA SER A 195 9.02 -24.23 7.06
C SER A 195 8.14 -23.84 8.24
N TRP A 196 6.85 -24.09 8.12
CA TRP A 196 5.90 -23.95 9.22
C TRP A 196 6.20 -24.94 10.38
N ALA A 197 5.79 -24.59 11.58
CA ALA A 197 5.84 -25.42 12.79
C ALA A 197 4.45 -25.64 13.41
N ALA A 198 3.63 -24.59 13.43
CA ALA A 198 2.23 -24.64 13.83
C ALA A 198 1.44 -23.54 13.15
N LEU A 199 0.11 -23.65 13.14
CA LEU A 199 -0.79 -22.62 12.64
C LEU A 199 -2.05 -22.55 13.49
N VAL A 200 -2.69 -21.39 13.49
CA VAL A 200 -4.01 -21.19 14.11
C VAL A 200 -4.91 -20.44 13.13
N ARG A 201 -6.15 -20.90 13.08
CA ARG A 201 -7.21 -20.33 12.25
C ARG A 201 -8.50 -20.17 13.05
N PRO A 202 -9.39 -19.25 12.64
CA PRO A 202 -10.73 -19.13 13.21
C PRO A 202 -11.54 -20.41 13.05
N SER A 203 -12.20 -20.85 14.14
CA SER A 203 -13.12 -21.99 14.08
C SER A 203 -14.32 -21.70 13.19
N THR A 204 -14.79 -20.45 13.15
CA THR A 204 -15.87 -20.01 12.25
C THR A 204 -15.47 -20.08 10.78
N TRP A 205 -14.20 -19.84 10.45
CA TRP A 205 -13.68 -20.07 9.11
C TRP A 205 -13.73 -21.54 8.74
N ALA A 206 -13.21 -22.40 9.62
CA ALA A 206 -13.18 -23.84 9.44
C ALA A 206 -14.57 -24.44 9.26
N ASN A 207 -15.54 -23.96 10.05
CA ASN A 207 -16.91 -24.46 10.06
C ASN A 207 -17.80 -23.81 9.00
N GLY A 208 -17.32 -22.81 8.27
CA GLY A 208 -18.10 -22.13 7.24
C GLY A 208 -19.18 -21.19 7.82
N THR A 209 -19.03 -20.79 9.08
CA THR A 209 -20.01 -20.00 9.84
C THR A 209 -19.54 -18.56 10.11
N ASP A 210 -18.44 -18.15 9.49
CA ASP A 210 -17.90 -16.81 9.70
C ASP A 210 -18.82 -15.72 9.14
N THR A 211 -19.04 -14.67 9.94
CA THR A 211 -19.92 -13.55 9.58
C THR A 211 -19.46 -12.90 8.27
N GLY A 212 -20.41 -12.66 7.37
CA GLY A 212 -20.18 -12.08 6.05
C GLY A 212 -20.87 -12.86 4.93
N SER A 213 -20.50 -12.57 3.69
CA SER A 213 -21.03 -13.24 2.49
C SER A 213 -19.94 -13.38 1.43
N GLY A 214 -19.95 -14.48 0.68
CA GLY A 214 -18.90 -14.80 -0.30
C GLY A 214 -17.52 -14.75 0.34
N SER A 215 -16.60 -14.00 -0.29
CA SER A 215 -15.23 -13.78 0.21
C SER A 215 -15.14 -12.70 1.29
N ALA A 216 -16.17 -11.85 1.46
CA ALA A 216 -16.17 -10.84 2.49
C ALA A 216 -16.49 -11.49 3.85
N ARG A 217 -15.44 -11.73 4.65
CA ARG A 217 -15.51 -12.42 5.93
C ARG A 217 -14.76 -11.65 7.02
N ASN A 218 -15.30 -11.65 8.24
CA ASN A 218 -14.70 -10.97 9.38
C ASN A 218 -13.31 -11.53 9.73
N ASN A 219 -13.16 -12.83 9.60
CA ASN A 219 -12.05 -13.59 10.14
C ASN A 219 -11.37 -14.43 9.06
N ASP A 220 -11.19 -13.89 7.85
CA ASP A 220 -10.23 -14.42 6.88
C ASP A 220 -8.79 -14.03 7.27
N VAL A 221 -8.39 -14.47 8.46
CA VAL A 221 -7.10 -14.18 9.09
C VAL A 221 -6.57 -15.45 9.73
N ALA A 222 -5.29 -15.73 9.57
CA ALA A 222 -4.62 -16.85 10.21
C ALA A 222 -3.21 -16.46 10.64
N VAL A 223 -2.67 -17.20 11.63
CA VAL A 223 -1.28 -17.05 12.07
C VAL A 223 -0.53 -18.36 11.94
N ILE A 224 0.76 -18.29 11.60
CA ILE A 224 1.62 -19.46 11.38
C ILE A 224 2.93 -19.24 12.14
N ALA A 225 3.27 -20.13 13.06
CA ALA A 225 4.63 -20.21 13.61
C ALA A 225 5.56 -20.84 12.60
N LEU A 226 6.72 -20.22 12.37
CA LEU A 226 7.77 -20.76 11.51
C LEU A 226 8.83 -21.47 12.35
N ALA A 227 9.22 -22.67 11.92
CA ALA A 227 10.27 -23.46 12.55
C ALA A 227 11.60 -22.70 12.52
N LYS A 228 12.45 -22.95 13.52
CA LYS A 228 13.83 -22.46 13.49
C LYS A 228 14.60 -23.10 12.33
N ASN A 229 15.60 -22.38 11.82
CA ASN A 229 16.49 -22.95 10.81
C ASN A 229 17.44 -24.00 11.43
N ALA A 230 18.27 -24.63 10.59
CA ALA A 230 19.26 -25.63 11.03
C ALA A 230 20.29 -25.07 12.06
N SER A 231 20.49 -23.74 12.07
CA SER A 231 21.33 -23.04 13.04
C SER A 231 20.58 -22.62 14.31
N ASN A 232 19.37 -23.13 14.53
CA ASN A 232 18.51 -22.83 15.68
C ASN A 232 18.15 -21.33 15.81
N GLN A 233 18.12 -20.59 14.69
CA GLN A 233 17.77 -19.17 14.66
C GLN A 233 16.30 -18.97 14.36
N PHE A 234 15.75 -17.87 14.88
CA PHE A 234 14.43 -17.39 14.46
C PHE A 234 14.55 -16.45 13.27
N ILE A 235 13.56 -16.52 12.38
CA ILE A 235 13.52 -15.69 11.17
C ILE A 235 13.46 -14.19 11.47
N GLY A 236 12.75 -13.79 12.53
CA GLY A 236 12.61 -12.40 12.93
C GLY A 236 13.91 -11.78 13.44
N ASP A 237 14.87 -12.59 13.91
CA ASP A 237 16.20 -12.10 14.29
C ASP A 237 17.03 -11.68 13.06
N ILE A 238 16.68 -12.21 11.88
CA ILE A 238 17.38 -11.97 10.62
C ILE A 238 16.67 -10.87 9.81
N THR A 239 15.34 -10.94 9.77
CA THR A 239 14.51 -10.12 8.89
C THR A 239 13.83 -8.96 9.63
N GLY A 240 13.73 -9.01 10.96
CA GLY A 240 12.82 -8.16 11.72
C GLY A 240 11.37 -8.60 11.55
N TYR A 241 10.47 -7.92 12.25
CA TYR A 241 9.03 -8.14 12.16
C TYR A 241 8.28 -6.82 12.30
N LEU A 242 7.02 -6.81 11.88
CA LEU A 242 6.15 -5.64 11.88
C LEU A 242 5.29 -5.61 13.14
N ASN A 243 4.82 -4.42 13.50
CA ASN A 243 3.79 -4.28 14.53
C ASN A 243 2.43 -4.66 13.95
N TYR A 244 1.42 -4.77 14.82
CA TYR A 244 0.03 -4.81 14.38
C TYR A 244 -0.83 -3.92 15.29
N GLY A 245 -1.90 -3.38 14.72
CA GLY A 245 -2.91 -2.60 15.39
C GLY A 245 -4.29 -3.22 15.17
N TRP A 246 -5.23 -2.91 16.04
CA TRP A 246 -6.60 -3.40 15.97
C TRP A 246 -7.60 -2.26 16.24
N ASN A 247 -8.88 -2.50 15.94
CA ASN A 247 -9.98 -1.55 16.20
C ASN A 247 -9.73 -0.16 15.59
N ASN A 248 -9.63 -0.09 14.26
CA ASN A 248 -9.43 1.16 13.52
C ASN A 248 -8.13 1.91 13.90
N TYR A 249 -7.08 1.18 14.28
CA TYR A 249 -5.80 1.78 14.61
C TYR A 249 -5.29 2.73 13.52
N SER A 250 -4.98 3.97 13.90
CA SER A 250 -4.55 5.06 13.01
C SER A 250 -5.59 5.59 12.01
N PHE A 251 -6.84 5.12 12.05
CA PHE A 251 -7.95 5.74 11.32
C PHE A 251 -8.44 6.96 12.07
N ILE A 252 -8.72 8.02 11.33
CA ILE A 252 -9.19 9.30 11.86
C ILE A 252 -10.46 9.68 11.11
N SER A 253 -11.42 10.26 11.84
CA SER A 253 -12.58 10.93 11.26
C SER A 253 -12.43 12.44 11.46
N SER A 254 -12.64 13.21 10.39
CA SER A 254 -12.50 14.66 10.39
C SER A 254 -13.48 15.30 9.41
N PRO A 255 -13.97 16.53 9.66
CA PRO A 255 -14.74 17.28 8.66
C PRO A 255 -13.99 17.44 7.33
N LYS A 256 -12.65 17.48 7.38
CA LYS A 256 -11.76 17.55 6.20
C LYS A 256 -11.83 16.30 5.31
N THR A 257 -12.39 15.19 5.80
CA THR A 257 -12.59 13.94 5.05
C THR A 257 -14.07 13.57 4.95
N GLY A 258 -14.98 14.54 5.13
CA GLY A 258 -16.42 14.27 5.16
C GLY A 258 -16.85 13.40 6.33
N ASN A 259 -16.09 13.42 7.44
CA ASN A 259 -16.26 12.58 8.63
C ASN A 259 -16.13 11.06 8.38
N LEU A 260 -15.62 10.65 7.22
CA LEU A 260 -15.29 9.25 6.96
C LEU A 260 -14.09 8.80 7.80
N GLN A 261 -14.16 7.58 8.34
CA GLN A 261 -13.01 6.93 8.98
C GLN A 261 -12.01 6.54 7.91
N THR A 262 -10.86 7.21 7.88
CA THR A 262 -9.85 6.99 6.86
C THR A 262 -8.43 6.98 7.42
N ALA A 263 -7.55 6.24 6.76
CA ALA A 263 -6.11 6.22 7.01
C ALA A 263 -5.36 6.14 5.67
N ALA A 264 -4.13 6.67 5.62
CA ALA A 264 -3.19 6.35 4.56
C ALA A 264 -2.56 4.98 4.86
N VAL A 265 -2.73 4.03 3.93
CA VAL A 265 -2.27 2.64 4.10
C VAL A 265 -1.38 2.25 2.95
N SER A 266 -0.27 1.59 3.27
CA SER A 266 0.56 0.88 2.30
C SER A 266 0.22 -0.61 2.34
N THR A 267 -0.21 -1.16 1.21
CA THR A 267 -0.60 -2.58 1.09
C THR A 267 0.42 -3.31 0.23
N PHE A 268 0.78 -4.52 0.63
CA PHE A 268 1.87 -5.29 0.01
C PHE A 268 1.40 -6.66 -0.44
N GLY A 269 1.95 -7.15 -1.56
CA GLY A 269 1.58 -8.46 -2.08
C GLY A 269 2.50 -8.97 -3.18
N TYR A 270 2.36 -10.25 -3.51
CA TYR A 270 2.90 -10.89 -4.70
C TYR A 270 1.77 -11.23 -5.69
N PRO A 271 1.06 -10.24 -6.27
CA PRO A 271 -0.08 -10.50 -7.16
C PRO A 271 0.38 -11.13 -8.47
N THR A 272 -0.40 -12.07 -8.99
CA THR A 272 -0.10 -12.79 -10.23
C THR A 272 -0.17 -11.87 -11.45
N LEU A 273 -1.10 -10.90 -11.45
CA LEU A 273 -1.28 -9.97 -12.57
C LEU A 273 -0.04 -9.09 -12.80
N LEU A 274 0.71 -8.77 -11.76
CA LEU A 274 1.91 -7.94 -11.83
C LEU A 274 3.14 -8.83 -11.66
N ASP A 275 3.98 -8.87 -12.70
CA ASP A 275 5.22 -9.66 -12.70
C ASP A 275 5.02 -11.16 -12.41
N GLY A 276 3.83 -11.73 -12.63
CA GLY A 276 3.56 -13.15 -12.36
C GLY A 276 3.65 -13.51 -10.87
N GLY A 277 3.57 -12.53 -9.96
CA GLY A 277 3.82 -12.72 -8.53
C GLY A 277 5.30 -12.99 -8.21
N ALA A 278 6.21 -12.64 -9.10
CA ALA A 278 7.65 -12.81 -8.92
C ALA A 278 8.28 -11.70 -8.07
N ILE A 279 7.73 -10.49 -8.14
CA ILE A 279 8.25 -9.29 -7.47
C ILE A 279 7.19 -8.76 -6.52
N MET A 280 7.61 -8.36 -5.31
CA MET A 280 6.72 -7.73 -4.34
C MET A 280 6.21 -6.40 -4.91
N GLN A 281 4.91 -6.17 -4.79
CA GLN A 281 4.25 -4.93 -5.18
C GLN A 281 3.76 -4.21 -3.94
N ARG A 282 3.73 -2.89 -4.02
CA ARG A 282 3.18 -1.98 -3.02
C ARG A 282 2.08 -1.15 -3.66
N THR A 283 0.96 -1.01 -2.97
CA THR A 283 -0.07 -0.02 -3.28
C THR A 283 -0.21 0.96 -2.13
N ASP A 284 -0.33 2.25 -2.44
CA ASP A 284 -0.59 3.33 -1.49
C ASP A 284 -1.87 4.07 -1.85
N GLY A 285 -2.66 4.45 -0.85
CA GLY A 285 -3.87 5.23 -1.04
C GLY A 285 -4.69 5.41 0.25
N PRO A 286 -5.71 6.29 0.23
CA PRO A 286 -6.70 6.36 1.29
C PRO A 286 -7.43 5.01 1.43
N THR A 287 -7.50 4.53 2.65
CA THR A 287 -8.28 3.35 3.03
C THR A 287 -9.45 3.77 3.87
N TYR A 288 -10.58 3.10 3.67
CA TYR A 288 -11.81 3.33 4.40
C TYR A 288 -12.23 2.08 5.16
N THR A 289 -12.89 2.27 6.29
CA THR A 289 -13.64 1.17 6.93
C THR A 289 -14.95 0.95 6.20
N THR A 290 -15.33 -0.29 5.95
CA THR A 290 -16.63 -0.64 5.35
C THR A 290 -17.22 -1.88 6.02
N THR A 291 -18.50 -2.15 5.77
CA THR A 291 -19.19 -3.37 6.22
C THR A 291 -19.89 -4.02 5.05
N VAL A 292 -19.58 -5.29 4.78
CA VAL A 292 -20.17 -6.08 3.71
C VAL A 292 -20.90 -7.27 4.33
N SER A 293 -22.22 -7.30 4.25
CA SER A 293 -23.07 -8.37 4.83
C SER A 293 -22.74 -8.65 6.31
N GLY A 294 -22.51 -7.58 7.09
CA GLY A 294 -22.15 -7.67 8.52
C GLY A 294 -20.66 -7.96 8.80
N ALA A 295 -19.85 -8.27 7.78
CA ALA A 295 -18.41 -8.38 7.93
C ALA A 295 -17.76 -7.00 7.85
N SER A 296 -17.01 -6.62 8.86
CA SER A 296 -16.19 -5.42 8.87
C SER A 296 -14.94 -5.61 8.02
N GLN A 297 -14.68 -4.70 7.10
CA GLN A 297 -13.59 -4.77 6.13
C GLN A 297 -12.86 -3.43 6.06
N LEU A 298 -11.63 -3.46 5.56
CA LEU A 298 -10.96 -2.27 5.03
C LEU A 298 -11.08 -2.29 3.51
N TRP A 299 -11.20 -1.11 2.90
CA TRP A 299 -11.36 -0.93 1.45
C TRP A 299 -10.39 0.13 0.92
N GLN A 300 -9.67 -0.20 -0.16
CA GLN A 300 -8.69 0.65 -0.83
C GLN A 300 -8.67 0.34 -2.33
N GLY A 301 -8.42 1.36 -3.16
CA GLY A 301 -8.08 1.17 -4.56
C GLY A 301 -6.71 0.46 -4.72
N SER A 302 -6.58 -0.48 -5.64
CA SER A 302 -5.38 -1.32 -5.81
C SER A 302 -5.36 -2.14 -7.10
N ASN A 303 -4.16 -2.28 -7.69
CA ASN A 303 -3.91 -3.22 -8.80
C ASN A 303 -3.52 -4.64 -8.35
N LEU A 304 -3.43 -4.91 -7.05
CA LEU A 304 -3.06 -6.24 -6.54
C LEU A 304 -4.20 -7.25 -6.77
N THR A 305 -3.90 -8.42 -7.35
CA THR A 305 -4.85 -9.53 -7.59
C THR A 305 -4.40 -10.82 -6.88
N SER A 306 -4.93 -11.98 -7.29
CA SER A 306 -4.59 -13.32 -6.77
C SER A 306 -3.10 -13.48 -6.49
N GLY A 307 -2.76 -13.99 -5.31
CA GLY A 307 -1.38 -14.08 -4.80
C GLY A 307 -1.01 -12.97 -3.80
N ALA A 308 -1.69 -11.82 -3.86
CA ALA A 308 -1.59 -10.78 -2.83
C ALA A 308 -2.35 -11.12 -1.53
N SER A 309 -3.23 -12.13 -1.57
CA SER A 309 -3.92 -12.69 -0.41
C SER A 309 -3.00 -12.89 0.79
N GLY A 310 -3.44 -12.48 1.98
CA GLY A 310 -2.66 -12.52 3.21
C GLY A 310 -1.60 -11.42 3.33
N GLY A 311 -1.42 -10.61 2.29
CA GLY A 311 -0.51 -9.47 2.27
C GLY A 311 -0.92 -8.38 3.27
N PRO A 312 0.04 -7.74 3.94
CA PRO A 312 -0.25 -6.80 5.02
C PRO A 312 -0.78 -5.46 4.52
N TRP A 313 -1.72 -4.89 5.26
CA TRP A 313 -2.19 -3.51 5.15
C TRP A 313 -1.60 -2.70 6.30
N ILE A 314 -0.65 -1.82 6.00
CA ILE A 314 0.21 -1.16 6.99
C ILE A 314 -0.11 0.32 7.09
N VAL A 315 -0.47 0.78 8.28
CA VAL A 315 -0.54 2.21 8.62
C VAL A 315 0.81 2.72 9.10
N ASN A 316 1.06 4.01 8.91
CA ASN A 316 2.31 4.67 9.31
C ASN A 316 3.54 3.95 8.72
N PHE A 317 3.44 3.53 7.45
CA PHE A 317 4.52 2.85 6.76
C PHE A 317 5.69 3.82 6.47
N ARG A 318 6.87 3.48 6.98
CA ARG A 318 8.09 4.23 6.73
C ARG A 318 9.30 3.32 6.78
N ALA A 319 10.15 3.40 5.75
CA ALA A 319 11.36 2.59 5.69
C ALA A 319 12.44 3.09 6.65
N ARG A 320 12.45 4.41 6.92
CA ARG A 320 13.34 5.10 7.87
C ARG A 320 12.62 6.30 8.46
N ASP A 321 13.00 6.65 9.68
CA ASP A 321 12.49 7.84 10.36
C ASP A 321 13.27 9.07 9.87
N ALA A 322 12.53 10.12 9.51
CA ALA A 322 13.14 11.43 9.27
C ALA A 322 13.49 12.08 10.62
N ALA A 323 14.62 12.79 10.66
CA ALA A 323 14.94 13.64 11.80
C ALA A 323 14.00 14.85 11.81
N LEU A 324 13.13 14.93 12.81
CA LEU A 324 12.24 16.08 12.99
C LEU A 324 13.01 17.22 13.67
N THR A 325 12.75 18.45 13.23
CA THR A 325 13.35 19.67 13.78
C THR A 325 12.27 20.72 14.03
N GLY A 326 12.61 21.84 14.69
CA GLY A 326 11.66 22.95 14.90
C GLY A 326 10.49 22.64 15.83
N GLY A 327 10.65 21.68 16.76
CA GLY A 327 9.60 21.29 17.70
C GLY A 327 8.51 20.39 17.11
N ALA A 328 8.68 19.91 15.88
CA ALA A 328 7.76 18.94 15.28
C ALA A 328 7.76 17.62 16.09
N VAL A 329 6.57 17.14 16.43
CA VAL A 329 6.36 15.89 17.16
C VAL A 329 5.85 14.81 16.23
N VAL A 330 6.32 13.58 16.42
CA VAL A 330 5.68 12.40 15.85
C VAL A 330 4.28 12.27 16.47
N GLY A 331 3.28 11.92 15.65
CA GLY A 331 1.93 11.67 16.14
C GLY A 331 1.86 10.50 17.14
N ASN A 332 0.69 10.29 17.74
CA ASN A 332 0.51 9.39 18.89
C ASN A 332 0.40 7.88 18.55
N SER A 333 0.56 7.49 17.29
CA SER A 333 0.42 6.09 16.84
C SER A 333 1.78 5.47 16.52
N SER A 334 1.96 4.20 16.90
CA SER A 334 3.08 3.34 16.53
C SER A 334 3.18 3.16 15.01
N ASN A 335 4.40 2.90 14.58
CA ASN A 335 4.75 2.81 13.16
C ASN A 335 4.74 1.37 12.69
N LEU A 336 4.61 1.19 11.38
CA LEU A 336 4.70 -0.12 10.74
C LEU A 336 3.71 -1.12 11.33
N ALA A 337 2.48 -0.67 11.59
CA ALA A 337 1.43 -1.48 12.19
C ALA A 337 0.52 -2.06 11.11
N ILE A 338 0.45 -3.38 11.04
CA ILE A 338 -0.51 -4.10 10.20
C ILE A 338 -1.90 -3.99 10.85
N VAL A 339 -2.90 -3.57 10.08
CA VAL A 339 -4.30 -3.37 10.56
C VAL A 339 -5.30 -4.30 9.88
N GLY A 340 -4.82 -5.12 8.95
CA GLY A 340 -5.58 -6.13 8.23
C GLY A 340 -4.70 -6.85 7.23
N VAL A 341 -5.26 -7.90 6.62
CA VAL A 341 -4.62 -8.65 5.54
C VAL A 341 -5.53 -8.69 4.33
N THR A 342 -4.95 -8.58 3.13
CA THR A 342 -5.68 -8.73 1.86
C THR A 342 -6.46 -10.04 1.86
N SER A 343 -7.77 -9.96 1.73
CA SER A 343 -8.66 -11.13 1.76
C SER A 343 -9.26 -11.36 0.37
N TRP A 344 -9.80 -10.32 -0.25
CA TRP A 344 -10.47 -10.44 -1.54
C TRP A 344 -10.44 -9.14 -2.33
N GLY A 345 -10.78 -9.25 -3.60
CA GLY A 345 -10.86 -8.14 -4.55
C GLY A 345 -11.23 -8.71 -5.91
N SER A 346 -11.36 -7.84 -6.92
CA SER A 346 -11.66 -8.33 -8.25
C SER A 346 -10.46 -9.06 -8.86
N SER A 347 -10.69 -10.27 -9.35
CA SER A 347 -9.72 -10.99 -10.19
C SER A 347 -9.71 -10.51 -11.63
N ASP A 348 -10.75 -9.78 -12.06
CA ASP A 348 -10.84 -9.25 -13.42
C ASP A 348 -9.94 -8.01 -13.55
N PRO A 349 -8.92 -8.04 -14.44
CA PRO A 349 -8.06 -6.90 -14.67
C PRO A 349 -8.79 -5.67 -15.27
N ASN A 350 -10.06 -5.78 -15.66
CA ASN A 350 -10.85 -4.69 -16.23
C ASN A 350 -12.00 -4.20 -15.34
N ALA A 351 -12.26 -4.87 -14.22
CA ALA A 351 -13.22 -4.43 -13.22
C ALA A 351 -12.66 -3.31 -12.33
N PRO A 352 -13.51 -2.63 -11.55
CA PRO A 352 -13.07 -1.69 -10.52
C PRO A 352 -11.93 -2.24 -9.66
N LYS A 353 -10.89 -1.42 -9.55
CA LYS A 353 -9.62 -1.77 -8.93
C LYS A 353 -9.68 -1.58 -7.43
N ASP A 354 -10.51 -2.40 -6.78
CA ASP A 354 -10.71 -2.38 -5.35
C ASP A 354 -10.21 -3.67 -4.71
N ASN A 355 -9.48 -3.51 -3.60
CA ASN A 355 -9.17 -4.61 -2.70
C ASN A 355 -9.77 -4.38 -1.33
N TYR A 356 -9.97 -5.50 -0.65
CA TYR A 356 -10.56 -5.57 0.66
C TYR A 356 -9.70 -6.41 1.57
N ALA A 357 -9.54 -5.93 2.80
CA ALA A 357 -8.87 -6.66 3.86
C ALA A 357 -9.82 -7.08 4.96
N SER A 358 -9.60 -8.29 5.48
CA SER A 358 -10.14 -8.67 6.78
C SER A 358 -9.44 -7.85 7.84
N GLN A 359 -10.24 -7.03 8.51
CA GLN A 359 -9.76 -6.06 9.48
C GLN A 359 -9.35 -6.74 10.78
N PHE A 360 -8.26 -6.28 11.39
CA PHE A 360 -7.91 -6.66 12.75
C PHE A 360 -8.78 -5.87 13.74
N ARG A 361 -9.70 -6.56 14.41
CA ARG A 361 -10.63 -5.92 15.34
C ARG A 361 -11.39 -6.91 16.21
N GLN A 362 -12.02 -6.36 17.23
CA GLN A 362 -13.13 -7.00 17.92
C GLN A 362 -14.35 -7.14 17.00
N ASN A 363 -15.00 -8.29 17.10
CA ASN A 363 -16.24 -8.62 16.42
C ASN A 363 -17.03 -9.62 17.29
N THR A 364 -18.16 -10.11 16.78
CA THR A 364 -19.05 -11.00 17.55
C THR A 364 -18.37 -12.33 17.91
N GLN A 365 -17.47 -12.85 17.09
CA GLN A 365 -16.69 -14.07 17.37
C GLN A 365 -15.52 -13.81 18.33
N TYR A 366 -14.94 -12.62 18.26
CA TYR A 366 -13.77 -12.21 19.05
C TYR A 366 -14.05 -10.92 19.82
N PRO A 367 -14.94 -10.95 20.83
CA PRO A 367 -15.45 -9.73 21.46
C PRO A 367 -14.49 -9.16 22.52
N ASN A 368 -13.47 -9.89 22.96
CA ASN A 368 -12.69 -9.47 24.13
C ASN A 368 -11.76 -8.30 23.81
N ALA A 369 -11.70 -7.36 24.74
CA ALA A 369 -10.75 -6.24 24.72
C ALA A 369 -9.31 -6.71 25.01
N THR A 370 -9.10 -7.94 25.48
CA THR A 370 -7.77 -8.47 25.75
C THR A 370 -7.72 -10.00 25.57
N TYR A 371 -6.69 -10.49 24.89
CA TYR A 371 -6.32 -11.90 24.80
C TYR A 371 -4.85 -12.05 25.22
N GLY A 372 -4.63 -12.35 26.51
CA GLY A 372 -3.29 -12.35 27.11
C GLY A 372 -2.61 -10.99 26.92
N ASN A 373 -1.33 -11.00 26.54
CA ASN A 373 -0.57 -9.77 26.27
C ASN A 373 -0.58 -9.38 24.78
N TYR A 374 -1.50 -9.94 23.97
CA TYR A 374 -1.52 -9.80 22.51
C TYR A 374 -2.53 -8.77 21.99
N GLY A 375 -3.22 -8.05 22.87
CA GLY A 375 -4.20 -7.02 22.48
C GLY A 375 -5.62 -7.56 22.33
N SER A 376 -6.42 -6.98 21.43
CA SER A 376 -7.86 -7.28 21.30
C SER A 376 -8.22 -7.92 19.96
N GLY A 377 -9.41 -8.53 19.92
CA GLY A 377 -10.03 -8.98 18.67
C GLY A 377 -9.43 -10.24 18.05
N ASN A 378 -9.75 -10.44 16.77
CA ASN A 378 -9.40 -11.66 16.02
C ASN A 378 -7.89 -11.94 16.03
N ILE A 379 -7.05 -10.97 15.66
CA ILE A 379 -5.59 -11.16 15.58
C ILE A 379 -4.99 -11.54 16.94
N ALA A 380 -5.42 -10.87 18.02
CA ALA A 380 -4.92 -11.13 19.36
C ALA A 380 -5.38 -12.50 19.88
N SER A 381 -6.62 -12.90 19.60
CA SER A 381 -7.12 -14.23 19.95
C SER A 381 -6.32 -15.33 19.26
N LEU A 382 -6.05 -15.19 17.96
CA LEU A 382 -5.29 -16.18 17.20
C LEU A 382 -3.84 -16.30 17.69
N LEU A 383 -3.20 -15.16 17.98
CA LEU A 383 -1.86 -15.13 18.58
C LEU A 383 -1.85 -15.76 19.96
N ASN A 384 -2.78 -15.39 20.84
CA ASN A 384 -2.86 -15.95 22.17
C ASN A 384 -2.98 -17.48 22.12
N SER A 385 -3.86 -18.00 21.27
CA SER A 385 -4.00 -19.44 21.04
C SER A 385 -2.72 -20.10 20.55
N LEU A 386 -2.04 -19.52 19.54
CA LEU A 386 -0.78 -20.07 19.02
C LEU A 386 0.30 -20.07 20.11
N CYS A 387 0.46 -18.95 20.80
CA CYS A 387 1.55 -18.70 21.72
C CYS A 387 1.40 -19.43 23.05
N SER A 388 0.18 -19.74 23.47
CA SER A 388 -0.12 -20.57 24.64
C SER A 388 -0.12 -22.07 24.32
N SER A 389 -0.12 -22.46 23.04
CA SER A 389 -0.08 -23.86 22.64
C SER A 389 1.28 -24.49 22.95
N ALA A 390 1.23 -25.79 23.29
CA ALA A 390 2.43 -26.59 23.51
C ALA A 390 3.34 -26.60 22.27
N ALA A 391 4.63 -26.41 22.47
CA ALA A 391 5.63 -26.43 21.41
C ALA A 391 6.44 -27.75 21.44
N PRO A 392 6.93 -28.22 20.28
CA PRO A 392 7.84 -29.37 20.23
C PRO A 392 9.07 -29.13 21.12
N GLY A 393 9.42 -30.12 21.96
CA GLY A 393 10.52 -29.98 22.92
C GLY A 393 10.13 -29.41 24.29
N GLY A 394 8.84 -29.18 24.55
CA GLY A 394 8.30 -28.80 25.86
C GLY A 394 8.02 -27.30 26.01
N GLY A 395 7.19 -26.94 26.99
CA GLY A 395 6.71 -25.57 27.17
C GLY A 395 5.74 -25.13 26.07
N THR A 396 5.57 -23.83 25.90
CA THR A 396 4.70 -23.21 24.89
C THR A 396 5.50 -22.49 23.80
N TYR A 397 4.87 -22.15 22.68
CA TYR A 397 5.52 -21.33 21.65
C TYR A 397 6.01 -19.98 22.20
N ALA A 398 5.29 -19.38 23.15
CA ALA A 398 5.74 -18.19 23.87
C ALA A 398 6.99 -18.48 24.72
N SER A 399 6.99 -19.52 25.56
CA SER A 399 8.13 -19.81 26.44
C SER A 399 9.39 -20.21 25.66
N GLN A 400 9.22 -20.72 24.43
CA GLN A 400 10.33 -20.98 23.52
C GLN A 400 10.81 -19.76 22.73
N GLY A 401 10.10 -18.62 22.81
CA GLY A 401 10.50 -17.35 22.22
C GLY A 401 9.96 -17.06 20.81
N TYR A 402 9.04 -17.87 20.27
CA TYR A 402 8.45 -17.62 18.94
C TYR A 402 7.61 -16.34 18.90
N CYS A 403 6.98 -16.00 20.03
CA CYS A 403 5.99 -14.95 20.15
C CYS A 403 6.50 -13.64 20.75
N ASN A 404 7.83 -13.53 20.91
CA ASN A 404 8.48 -12.31 21.38
C ASN A 404 8.33 -11.16 20.37
#